data_AF-A0A099XN67-F1
#
_entry.id   AF-A0A099XN67-F1
#
_cell.length_a   1.000
_cell.length_b   1.000
_cell.length_c   1.000
_cell.angle_alpha   90.00
_cell.angle_beta   90.00
_cell.angle_gamma   90.00
#
_symmetry.space_group_name_H-M   'P 1'
#
loop_
_entity.id
_entity.type
_entity.pdbx_description
1 polymer ?
#
loop_
_entity_poly.entity_id
_entity_poly.type
_entity_poly.pdbx_seq_one_letter_code
_entity_poly.pdbx_strand_id
1 'polypeptide(L)'
;MFEKLFNRKKKELNKANVLNKYNDILNKFINSKNNSKLVNKFSESIFDIKYKLEKQNRTEKEDYLLAKIYIELGHRWKAYKFIKSKIRISNDDNKLMYEKLLNRINDLFQFNNTNYKDLRDYTNNLKLVTKNLESIFDIKYKLEKKKRTEEEDYLLAQTYIDLGHRWKALKFIESKIKIHNNDDKFKFESLLKFVNYLFENNSLEYKDLRDSEIKKTSNKLNLDNLTLSEEGNSIKFKENQQIIILNKTIIQKELLEELDFSFHKSISLNQFLQILDDYFIWTNSCSSEFINHYNDNFAKIEGRFGDLPCKKADINWFNGLSIDNVTLDLDEENNLLGYYTIYDYYNLNVGFEMKTLNKSIISMIYNPDL
;
A
#
# COMPACT_ATOMS: atom_id res chain seq x y z
N MET A 1 8.59 10.25 -60.66
CA MET A 1 7.26 9.64 -60.36
C MET A 1 7.39 8.24 -59.75
N PHE A 2 8.27 7.38 -60.27
CA PHE A 2 8.53 6.03 -59.75
C PHE A 2 9.11 5.97 -58.33
N GLU A 3 10.00 6.88 -57.91
CA GLU A 3 10.51 6.91 -56.52
C GLU A 3 9.44 7.23 -55.47
N LYS A 4 8.44 8.05 -55.81
CA LYS A 4 7.31 8.34 -54.90
C LYS A 4 6.40 7.12 -54.75
N LEU A 5 6.21 6.32 -55.81
CA LEU A 5 5.47 5.07 -55.78
C LEU A 5 6.24 3.96 -55.04
N PHE A 6 7.56 3.89 -55.21
CA PHE A 6 8.42 2.92 -54.51
C PHE A 6 8.52 3.22 -53.01
N ASN A 7 8.66 4.49 -52.62
CA ASN A 7 8.65 4.91 -51.21
C ASN A 7 7.26 4.79 -50.55
N ARG A 8 6.17 4.97 -51.31
CA ARG A 8 4.81 4.63 -50.83
C ARG A 8 4.65 3.13 -50.60
N LYS A 9 5.02 2.29 -51.57
CA LYS A 9 4.99 0.82 -51.41
C LYS A 9 5.89 0.33 -50.28
N LYS A 10 7.07 0.93 -50.07
CA LYS A 10 8.00 0.58 -48.97
C LYS A 10 7.47 1.02 -47.58
N LYS A 11 6.78 2.18 -47.50
CA LYS A 11 6.05 2.60 -46.29
C LYS A 11 4.83 1.71 -46.01
N GLU A 12 4.10 1.29 -47.04
CA GLU A 12 2.95 0.38 -46.91
C GLU A 12 3.40 -1.04 -46.52
N LEU A 13 4.51 -1.55 -47.09
CA LEU A 13 5.13 -2.81 -46.69
C LEU A 13 5.57 -2.78 -45.21
N ASN A 14 6.20 -1.69 -44.75
CA ASN A 14 6.60 -1.53 -43.36
C ASN A 14 5.42 -1.42 -42.38
N LYS A 15 4.27 -0.89 -42.82
CA LYS A 15 3.06 -0.75 -42.00
C LYS A 15 2.28 -2.06 -41.87
N ALA A 16 2.14 -2.83 -42.96
CA ALA A 16 1.61 -4.18 -42.93
C ALA A 16 2.45 -5.10 -42.00
N ASN A 17 3.76 -4.85 -41.94
CA ASN A 17 4.69 -5.61 -41.10
C ASN A 17 4.47 -5.39 -39.59
N VAL A 18 4.04 -4.19 -39.14
CA VAL A 18 3.82 -3.92 -37.71
C VAL A 18 2.56 -4.58 -37.18
N LEU A 19 1.46 -4.54 -37.93
CA LEU A 19 0.20 -5.19 -37.53
C LEU A 19 0.32 -6.72 -37.54
N ASN A 20 0.97 -7.29 -38.56
CA ASN A 20 1.24 -8.73 -38.62
C ASN A 20 2.15 -9.17 -37.48
N LYS A 21 3.22 -8.40 -37.21
CA LYS A 21 4.12 -8.66 -36.07
C LYS A 21 3.38 -8.58 -34.72
N TYR A 22 2.47 -7.62 -34.55
CA TYR A 22 1.64 -7.53 -33.35
C TYR A 22 0.71 -8.75 -33.21
N ASN A 23 -0.01 -9.14 -34.26
CA ASN A 23 -0.91 -10.29 -34.20
C ASN A 23 -0.16 -11.60 -33.95
N ASP A 24 1.04 -11.77 -34.53
CA ASP A 24 1.90 -12.93 -34.28
C ASP A 24 2.40 -12.98 -32.83
N ILE A 25 2.76 -11.84 -32.25
CA ILE A 25 3.18 -11.74 -30.85
C ILE A 25 2.00 -11.98 -29.92
N LEU A 26 0.82 -11.44 -30.23
CA LEU A 26 -0.39 -11.61 -29.42
C LEU A 26 -0.85 -13.07 -29.40
N ASN A 27 -0.83 -13.75 -30.55
CA ASN A 27 -1.15 -15.18 -30.63
C ASN A 27 -0.14 -16.02 -29.85
N LYS A 28 1.15 -15.70 -29.92
CA LYS A 28 2.19 -16.37 -29.12
C LYS A 28 2.04 -16.09 -27.62
N PHE A 29 1.67 -14.87 -27.25
CA PHE A 29 1.40 -14.47 -25.87
C PHE A 29 0.23 -15.28 -25.29
N ILE A 30 -0.90 -15.33 -25.99
CA ILE A 30 -2.10 -16.10 -25.60
C ILE A 30 -1.77 -17.59 -25.42
N ASN A 31 -0.98 -18.17 -26.33
CA ASN A 31 -0.58 -19.58 -26.28
C ASN A 31 0.52 -19.87 -25.24
N SER A 32 1.14 -18.84 -24.65
CA SER A 32 2.24 -18.97 -23.68
C SER A 32 1.83 -18.74 -22.23
N LYS A 33 0.51 -18.60 -21.94
CA LYS A 33 -0.04 -18.22 -20.62
C LYS A 33 0.49 -19.04 -19.43
N ASN A 34 0.98 -20.27 -19.65
CA ASN A 34 1.52 -21.13 -18.59
C ASN A 34 3.06 -21.11 -18.45
N ASN A 35 3.77 -20.25 -19.21
CA ASN A 35 5.24 -20.16 -19.18
C ASN A 35 5.70 -18.71 -18.96
N SER A 36 6.03 -18.38 -17.72
CA SER A 36 6.34 -17.02 -17.25
C SER A 36 7.51 -16.34 -17.98
N LYS A 37 8.54 -17.09 -18.41
CA LYS A 37 9.66 -16.55 -19.18
C LYS A 37 9.24 -16.11 -20.59
N LEU A 38 8.29 -16.83 -21.20
CA LEU A 38 7.76 -16.48 -22.52
C LEU A 38 6.80 -15.28 -22.42
N VAL A 39 5.97 -15.24 -21.38
CA VAL A 39 5.07 -14.12 -21.09
C VAL A 39 5.84 -12.79 -20.98
N ASN A 40 6.93 -12.75 -20.20
CA ASN A 40 7.75 -11.54 -20.06
C ASN A 40 8.38 -11.09 -21.38
N LYS A 41 8.96 -12.04 -22.15
CA LYS A 41 9.58 -11.76 -23.46
C LYS A 41 8.57 -11.21 -24.47
N PHE A 42 7.33 -11.68 -24.44
CA PHE A 42 6.28 -11.21 -25.32
C PHE A 42 5.69 -9.86 -24.87
N SER A 43 5.59 -9.62 -23.55
CA SER A 43 5.23 -8.31 -23.00
C SER A 43 6.23 -7.22 -23.41
N GLU A 44 7.54 -7.48 -23.28
CA GLU A 44 8.61 -6.57 -23.75
C GLU A 44 8.44 -6.25 -25.25
N SER A 45 8.12 -7.26 -26.06
CA SER A 45 7.89 -7.08 -27.50
C SER A 45 6.65 -6.23 -27.81
N ILE A 46 5.62 -6.26 -26.96
CA ILE A 46 4.43 -5.37 -27.05
C ILE A 46 4.79 -3.93 -26.63
N PHE A 47 5.63 -3.76 -25.61
CA PHE A 47 6.16 -2.45 -25.23
C PHE A 47 7.01 -1.81 -26.34
N ASP A 48 7.86 -2.59 -27.03
CA ASP A 48 8.65 -2.09 -28.17
C ASP A 48 7.76 -1.59 -29.31
N ILE A 49 6.68 -2.32 -29.62
CA ILE A 49 5.69 -1.90 -30.63
C ILE A 49 5.00 -0.62 -30.18
N LYS A 50 4.58 -0.52 -28.91
CA LYS A 50 3.99 0.70 -28.32
C LYS A 50 4.92 1.90 -28.51
N TYR A 51 6.19 1.80 -28.08
CA TYR A 51 7.15 2.90 -28.16
C TYR A 51 7.42 3.33 -29.61
N LYS A 52 7.48 2.36 -30.53
CA LYS A 52 7.62 2.65 -31.96
C LYS A 52 6.41 3.41 -32.51
N LEU A 53 5.20 2.98 -32.14
CA LEU A 53 3.96 3.65 -32.56
C LEU A 53 3.86 5.06 -31.98
N GLU A 54 4.23 5.26 -30.70
CA GLU A 54 4.19 6.57 -30.04
C GLU A 54 5.10 7.62 -30.71
N LYS A 55 6.25 7.20 -31.27
CA LYS A 55 7.28 8.08 -31.84
C LYS A 55 7.12 8.42 -33.33
N GLN A 56 6.13 7.85 -34.03
CA GLN A 56 5.94 8.07 -35.47
C GLN A 56 4.62 8.78 -35.79
N ASN A 57 4.54 9.37 -36.99
CA ASN A 57 3.26 9.80 -37.55
C ASN A 57 2.41 8.57 -37.87
N ARG A 58 1.29 8.43 -37.15
CA ARG A 58 0.42 7.25 -37.21
C ARG A 58 -0.73 7.46 -38.20
N THR A 59 -1.08 6.38 -38.89
CA THR A 59 -2.36 6.26 -39.60
C THR A 59 -3.46 5.90 -38.62
N GLU A 60 -4.72 6.06 -39.04
CA GLU A 60 -5.87 5.71 -38.21
C GLU A 60 -5.85 4.25 -37.71
N LYS A 61 -5.40 3.32 -38.57
CA LYS A 61 -5.21 1.91 -38.21
C LYS A 61 -4.12 1.71 -37.14
N GLU A 62 -3.07 2.51 -37.18
CA GLU A 62 -1.97 2.47 -36.20
C GLU A 62 -2.36 3.14 -34.88
N ASP A 63 -3.17 4.20 -34.93
CA ASP A 63 -3.76 4.81 -33.74
C ASP A 63 -4.73 3.84 -33.06
N TYR A 64 -5.59 3.17 -33.82
CA TYR A 64 -6.47 2.14 -33.30
C TYR A 64 -5.71 0.96 -32.68
N LEU A 65 -4.61 0.53 -33.31
CA LEU A 65 -3.71 -0.49 -32.77
C LEU A 65 -3.04 -0.04 -31.47
N LEU A 66 -2.56 1.21 -31.41
CA LEU A 66 -1.96 1.78 -30.20
C LEU A 66 -2.98 1.86 -29.05
N ALA A 67 -4.23 2.22 -29.34
CA ALA A 67 -5.32 2.21 -28.38
C ALA A 67 -5.55 0.80 -27.81
N LYS A 68 -5.58 -0.24 -28.66
CA LYS A 68 -5.65 -1.64 -28.21
C LYS A 68 -4.46 -2.02 -27.33
N ILE A 69 -3.24 -1.67 -27.73
CA ILE A 69 -2.04 -1.96 -26.94
C ILE A 69 -2.11 -1.30 -25.56
N TYR A 70 -2.61 -0.07 -25.45
CA TYR A 70 -2.80 0.55 -24.13
C TYR A 70 -3.83 -0.21 -23.26
N ILE A 71 -4.88 -0.77 -23.86
CA ILE A 71 -5.87 -1.58 -23.13
C ILE A 71 -5.22 -2.89 -22.64
N GLU A 72 -4.55 -3.62 -23.54
CA GLU A 72 -3.96 -4.93 -23.23
C GLU A 72 -2.81 -4.82 -22.21
N LEU A 73 -2.07 -3.71 -22.21
CA LEU A 73 -1.03 -3.43 -21.20
C LEU A 73 -1.60 -2.91 -19.86
N GLY A 74 -2.91 -2.70 -19.75
CA GLY A 74 -3.55 -2.17 -18.53
C GLY A 74 -3.41 -0.66 -18.33
N HIS A 75 -2.97 0.09 -19.34
CA HIS A 75 -2.85 1.56 -19.30
C HIS A 75 -4.23 2.24 -19.50
N ARG A 76 -5.21 1.88 -18.68
CA ARG A 76 -6.65 2.18 -18.87
C ARG A 76 -6.94 3.66 -19.07
N TRP A 77 -6.34 4.54 -18.27
CA TRP A 77 -6.51 6.00 -18.39
C TRP A 77 -5.85 6.61 -19.62
N LYS A 78 -4.66 6.11 -20.01
CA LYS A 78 -3.96 6.55 -21.23
C LYS A 78 -4.75 6.12 -22.46
N ALA A 79 -5.28 4.89 -22.45
CA ALA A 79 -6.17 4.37 -23.47
C ALA A 79 -7.46 5.22 -23.57
N TYR A 80 -8.12 5.49 -22.45
CA TYR A 80 -9.35 6.29 -22.38
C TYR A 80 -9.19 7.69 -22.97
N LYS A 81 -8.17 8.45 -22.52
CA LYS A 81 -7.91 9.81 -23.03
C LYS A 81 -7.58 9.79 -24.51
N PHE A 82 -6.74 8.84 -24.93
CA PHE A 82 -6.36 8.67 -26.32
C PHE A 82 -7.57 8.35 -27.21
N ILE A 83 -8.41 7.39 -26.82
CA ILE A 83 -9.63 7.01 -27.55
C ILE A 83 -10.64 8.15 -27.62
N LYS A 84 -10.89 8.88 -26.51
CA LYS A 84 -11.77 10.06 -26.53
C LYS A 84 -11.26 11.16 -27.46
N SER A 85 -9.94 11.38 -27.50
CA SER A 85 -9.36 12.36 -28.43
C SER A 85 -9.57 11.95 -29.89
N LYS A 86 -9.56 10.65 -30.20
CA LYS A 86 -9.80 10.12 -31.55
C LYS A 86 -11.26 10.20 -31.97
N ILE A 87 -12.20 9.81 -31.10
CA ILE A 87 -13.65 9.96 -31.34
C ILE A 87 -14.04 11.39 -31.75
N ARG A 88 -13.38 12.41 -31.20
CA ARG A 88 -13.65 13.82 -31.51
C ARG A 88 -13.22 14.25 -32.92
N ILE A 89 -12.25 13.56 -33.52
CA ILE A 89 -11.62 13.96 -34.80
C ILE A 89 -11.80 12.93 -35.92
N SER A 90 -12.36 11.75 -35.61
CA SER A 90 -12.63 10.69 -36.57
C SER A 90 -13.94 10.93 -37.34
N ASN A 91 -14.00 10.44 -38.58
CA ASN A 91 -15.25 10.32 -39.33
C ASN A 91 -16.17 9.22 -38.74
N ASP A 92 -17.43 9.18 -39.15
CA ASP A 92 -18.46 8.33 -38.54
C ASP A 92 -18.10 6.83 -38.49
N ASP A 93 -17.50 6.28 -39.55
CA ASP A 93 -17.08 4.88 -39.60
C ASP A 93 -15.98 4.54 -38.57
N ASN A 94 -14.99 5.42 -38.41
CA ASN A 94 -13.90 5.21 -37.46
C ASN A 94 -14.34 5.53 -36.03
N LYS A 95 -15.25 6.49 -35.87
CA LYS A 95 -15.84 6.87 -34.59
C LYS A 95 -16.50 5.67 -33.91
N LEU A 96 -17.29 4.89 -34.66
CA LEU A 96 -17.92 3.67 -34.16
C LEU A 96 -16.89 2.63 -33.67
N MET A 97 -15.74 2.51 -34.35
CA MET A 97 -14.66 1.61 -33.92
C MET A 97 -14.05 2.02 -32.58
N TYR A 98 -13.82 3.32 -32.38
CA TYR A 98 -13.30 3.83 -31.11
C TYR A 98 -14.34 3.82 -30.00
N GLU A 99 -15.61 4.03 -30.30
CA GLU A 99 -16.71 3.90 -29.33
C GLU A 99 -16.79 2.47 -28.79
N LYS A 100 -16.57 1.45 -29.63
CA LYS A 100 -16.46 0.05 -29.16
C LYS A 100 -15.29 -0.16 -28.20
N LEU A 101 -14.14 0.45 -28.45
CA LEU A 101 -12.99 0.40 -27.51
C LEU A 101 -13.26 1.20 -26.24
N LEU A 102 -13.95 2.34 -26.35
CA LEU A 102 -14.35 3.15 -25.21
C LEU A 102 -15.32 2.39 -24.32
N ASN A 103 -16.29 1.69 -24.89
CA ASN A 103 -17.19 0.81 -24.15
C ASN A 103 -16.41 -0.32 -23.49
N ARG A 104 -15.51 -1.01 -24.20
CA ARG A 104 -14.65 -2.04 -23.59
C ARG A 104 -13.80 -1.49 -22.43
N ILE A 105 -13.29 -0.27 -22.53
CA ILE A 105 -12.57 0.38 -21.43
C ILE A 105 -13.49 0.76 -20.28
N ASN A 106 -14.67 1.30 -20.58
CA ASN A 106 -15.68 1.63 -19.58
C ASN A 106 -16.17 0.35 -18.87
N ASP A 107 -16.33 -0.76 -19.60
CA ASP A 107 -16.60 -2.08 -19.06
C ASP A 107 -15.43 -2.50 -18.18
N LEU A 108 -14.16 -2.33 -18.57
CA LEU A 108 -13.02 -2.59 -17.68
C LEU A 108 -12.92 -1.64 -16.47
N PHE A 109 -13.57 -0.47 -16.53
CA PHE A 109 -13.76 0.42 -15.38
C PHE A 109 -14.97 -0.01 -14.52
N GLN A 110 -16.02 -0.59 -15.11
CA GLN A 110 -17.26 -1.03 -14.45
C GLN A 110 -17.21 -2.48 -13.94
N PHE A 111 -16.44 -3.37 -14.55
CA PHE A 111 -16.23 -4.78 -14.16
C PHE A 111 -15.50 -4.93 -12.82
N ASN A 112 -15.04 -3.84 -12.21
CA ASN A 112 -14.64 -3.83 -10.80
C ASN A 112 -15.85 -3.87 -9.84
N ASN A 113 -17.09 -3.71 -10.31
CA ASN A 113 -18.29 -3.78 -9.44
C ASN A 113 -19.04 -5.12 -9.48
N THR A 114 -18.82 -6.02 -10.44
CA THR A 114 -19.57 -7.29 -10.52
C THR A 114 -18.85 -8.38 -11.34
N ASN A 115 -17.91 -9.11 -10.73
CA ASN A 115 -17.75 -10.59 -10.83
C ASN A 115 -16.36 -11.08 -10.38
N TYR A 116 -16.35 -11.85 -9.31
CA TYR A 116 -15.22 -12.34 -8.51
C TYR A 116 -14.45 -13.55 -9.09
N LYS A 117 -14.43 -13.76 -10.42
CA LYS A 117 -13.77 -14.95 -11.02
C LYS A 117 -12.32 -14.70 -11.49
N ASP A 118 -12.00 -13.47 -11.90
CA ASP A 118 -10.63 -13.10 -12.33
C ASP A 118 -9.71 -12.75 -11.15
N LEU A 119 -10.26 -12.52 -9.96
CA LEU A 119 -9.49 -12.27 -8.73
C LEU A 119 -8.67 -13.48 -8.29
N ARG A 120 -9.07 -14.71 -8.66
CA ARG A 120 -8.31 -15.95 -8.41
C ARG A 120 -7.05 -16.04 -9.28
N ASP A 121 -7.11 -15.53 -10.50
CA ASP A 121 -5.95 -15.44 -11.39
C ASP A 121 -5.06 -14.23 -11.07
N TYR A 122 -5.63 -13.16 -10.50
CA TYR A 122 -4.85 -12.05 -9.93
C TYR A 122 -4.11 -12.47 -8.64
N THR A 123 -4.74 -13.28 -7.77
CA THR A 123 -4.09 -13.89 -6.59
C THR A 123 -3.08 -14.98 -6.94
N ASN A 124 -3.27 -15.71 -8.05
CA ASN A 124 -2.24 -16.64 -8.54
C ASN A 124 -1.03 -15.92 -9.17
N ASN A 125 -1.23 -14.74 -9.77
CA ASN A 125 -0.14 -13.85 -10.20
C ASN A 125 0.55 -13.12 -9.04
N LEU A 126 -0.07 -13.02 -7.86
CA LEU A 126 0.51 -12.44 -6.65
C LEU A 126 1.69 -13.26 -6.07
N LYS A 127 1.91 -14.51 -6.51
CA LYS A 127 3.16 -15.25 -6.23
C LYS A 127 4.37 -14.72 -7.00
N LEU A 128 4.20 -13.90 -8.04
CA LEU A 128 5.29 -13.19 -8.74
C LEU A 128 5.61 -11.81 -8.12
N VAL A 129 4.80 -11.32 -7.18
CA VAL A 129 4.77 -9.90 -6.74
C VAL A 129 5.68 -9.60 -5.54
N THR A 130 6.27 -10.60 -4.89
CA THR A 130 7.22 -10.36 -3.78
C THR A 130 8.43 -9.52 -4.18
N LYS A 131 8.84 -9.54 -5.47
CA LYS A 131 9.87 -8.62 -6.01
C LYS A 131 9.38 -7.22 -6.39
N ASN A 132 8.07 -6.98 -6.45
CA ASN A 132 7.47 -5.72 -6.92
C ASN A 132 6.92 -4.87 -5.74
N LEU A 133 6.52 -5.50 -4.62
CA LEU A 133 6.05 -4.79 -3.42
C LEU A 133 7.15 -3.95 -2.76
N GLU A 134 8.37 -4.49 -2.63
CA GLU A 134 9.52 -3.76 -2.10
C GLU A 134 9.78 -2.47 -2.89
N SER A 135 9.70 -2.53 -4.23
CA SER A 135 9.86 -1.33 -5.06
C SER A 135 8.72 -0.32 -4.88
N ILE A 136 7.50 -0.77 -4.57
CA ILE A 136 6.37 0.13 -4.27
C ILE A 136 6.61 0.84 -2.92
N PHE A 137 7.12 0.12 -1.91
CA PHE A 137 7.52 0.73 -0.64
C PHE A 137 8.71 1.70 -0.79
N ASP A 138 9.70 1.37 -1.62
CA ASP A 138 10.83 2.27 -1.90
C ASP A 138 10.36 3.57 -2.55
N ILE A 139 9.39 3.48 -3.48
CA ILE A 139 8.72 4.66 -4.07
C ILE A 139 8.02 5.47 -2.98
N LYS A 140 7.22 4.83 -2.12
CA LYS A 140 6.55 5.50 -0.98
C LYS A 140 7.55 6.30 -0.14
N TYR A 141 8.61 5.66 0.36
CA TYR A 141 9.57 6.34 1.23
C TYR A 141 10.32 7.47 0.53
N LYS A 142 10.68 7.28 -0.74
CA LYS A 142 11.34 8.31 -1.55
C LYS A 142 10.44 9.53 -1.75
N LEU A 143 9.14 9.32 -1.95
CA LEU A 143 8.17 10.40 -2.13
C LEU A 143 7.85 11.10 -0.80
N GLU A 144 7.72 10.37 0.31
CA GLU A 144 7.45 10.92 1.64
C GLU A 144 8.55 11.89 2.12
N LYS A 145 9.83 11.57 1.86
CA LYS A 145 11.00 12.30 2.36
C LYS A 145 11.38 13.57 1.60
N LYS A 146 10.69 13.91 0.51
CA LYS A 146 11.04 15.07 -0.33
C LYS A 146 9.89 16.05 -0.48
N LYS A 147 10.23 17.26 -0.91
CA LYS A 147 9.24 18.18 -1.49
C LYS A 147 8.78 17.59 -2.82
N ARG A 148 7.48 17.36 -2.93
CA ARG A 148 6.86 16.68 -4.07
C ARG A 148 6.32 17.68 -5.09
N THR A 149 6.39 17.31 -6.36
CA THR A 149 5.57 17.93 -7.41
C THR A 149 4.15 17.36 -7.37
N GLU A 150 3.23 17.95 -8.12
CA GLU A 150 1.83 17.49 -8.16
C GLU A 150 1.69 16.09 -8.77
N GLU A 151 2.47 15.76 -9.80
CA GLU A 151 2.53 14.41 -10.38
C GLU A 151 3.05 13.38 -9.35
N GLU A 152 3.98 13.80 -8.51
CA GLU A 152 4.55 12.97 -7.45
C GLU A 152 3.60 12.81 -6.26
N ASP A 153 2.80 13.83 -5.94
CA ASP A 153 1.71 13.71 -4.98
C ASP A 153 0.64 12.74 -5.49
N TYR A 154 0.28 12.82 -6.78
CA TYR A 154 -0.66 11.87 -7.38
C TYR A 154 -0.11 10.43 -7.35
N LEU A 155 1.18 10.26 -7.66
CA LEU A 155 1.86 8.96 -7.57
C LEU A 155 1.90 8.42 -6.13
N LEU A 156 2.13 9.28 -5.13
CA LEU A 156 2.12 8.89 -3.72
C LEU A 156 0.71 8.45 -3.28
N ALA A 157 -0.34 9.15 -3.70
CA ALA A 157 -1.71 8.75 -3.43
C ALA A 157 -2.04 7.37 -4.02
N GLN A 158 -1.64 7.13 -5.27
CA GLN A 158 -1.78 5.81 -5.91
C GLN A 158 -0.97 4.75 -5.18
N THR A 159 0.23 5.08 -4.73
CA THR A 159 1.10 4.18 -3.97
C THR A 159 0.46 3.76 -2.64
N TYR A 160 -0.16 4.69 -1.90
CA TYR A 160 -0.91 4.33 -0.68
C TYR A 160 -2.08 3.40 -0.98
N ILE A 161 -2.78 3.63 -2.09
CA ILE A 161 -3.89 2.78 -2.54
C ILE A 161 -3.40 1.37 -2.89
N ASP A 162 -2.31 1.26 -3.66
CA ASP A 162 -1.75 0.00 -4.10
C ASP A 162 -1.22 -0.83 -2.92
N LEU A 163 -0.75 -0.16 -1.86
CA LEU A 163 -0.35 -0.78 -0.59
C LEU A 163 -1.54 -1.07 0.35
N GLY A 164 -2.76 -0.66 -0.01
CA GLY A 164 -3.94 -0.81 0.83
C GLY A 164 -3.95 0.10 2.07
N HIS A 165 -3.10 1.12 2.15
CA HIS A 165 -3.03 2.12 3.24
C HIS A 165 -4.20 3.12 3.14
N ARG A 166 -5.44 2.62 3.25
CA ARG A 166 -6.69 3.32 2.93
C ARG A 166 -6.84 4.65 3.67
N TRP A 167 -6.59 4.67 4.97
CA TRP A 167 -6.66 5.89 5.79
C TRP A 167 -5.61 6.93 5.41
N LYS A 168 -4.36 6.50 5.14
CA LYS A 168 -3.31 7.41 4.68
C LYS A 168 -3.63 7.98 3.30
N ALA A 169 -4.13 7.14 2.40
CA ALA A 169 -4.60 7.57 1.09
C ALA A 169 -5.72 8.61 1.22
N LEU A 170 -6.75 8.32 2.02
CA LEU A 170 -7.89 9.20 2.25
C LEU A 170 -7.44 10.58 2.74
N LYS A 171 -6.75 10.61 3.88
CA LYS A 171 -6.30 11.85 4.54
C LYS A 171 -5.40 12.67 3.62
N PHE A 172 -4.51 12.00 2.89
CA PHE A 172 -3.62 12.65 1.94
C PHE A 172 -4.37 13.24 0.74
N ILE A 173 -5.28 12.48 0.11
CA ILE A 173 -6.08 12.91 -1.04
C ILE A 173 -6.97 14.10 -0.66
N GLU A 174 -7.67 14.04 0.48
CA GLU A 174 -8.50 15.14 0.96
C GLU A 174 -7.70 16.42 1.17
N SER A 175 -6.48 16.31 1.72
CA SER A 175 -5.60 17.47 1.90
C SER A 175 -5.25 18.12 0.55
N LYS A 176 -5.06 17.33 -0.51
CA LYS A 176 -4.76 17.84 -1.86
C LYS A 176 -5.99 18.47 -2.51
N ILE A 177 -7.17 17.87 -2.37
CA ILE A 177 -8.44 18.43 -2.88
C ILE A 177 -8.72 19.82 -2.29
N LYS A 178 -8.38 20.05 -1.02
CA LYS A 178 -8.56 21.35 -0.34
C LYS A 178 -7.64 22.45 -0.89
N ILE A 179 -6.51 22.10 -1.49
CA ILE A 179 -5.47 23.06 -1.92
C ILE A 179 -5.54 23.34 -3.44
N HIS A 180 -6.09 22.42 -4.24
CA HIS A 180 -6.19 22.58 -5.70
C HIS A 180 -7.56 23.11 -6.15
N ASN A 181 -7.57 24.08 -7.09
CA ASN A 181 -8.79 24.74 -7.56
C ASN A 181 -9.25 24.35 -9.00
N ASN A 182 -8.46 23.57 -9.76
CA ASN A 182 -8.68 23.28 -11.20
C ASN A 182 -8.67 21.76 -11.52
N ASP A 183 -8.44 21.36 -12.79
CA ASP A 183 -8.44 19.99 -13.33
C ASP A 183 -7.72 18.92 -12.48
N ASP A 184 -6.71 19.30 -11.70
CA ASP A 184 -6.00 18.39 -10.79
C ASP A 184 -6.84 17.99 -9.57
N LYS A 185 -7.76 18.85 -9.12
CA LYS A 185 -8.76 18.52 -8.10
C LYS A 185 -9.60 17.32 -8.53
N PHE A 186 -10.01 17.26 -9.80
CA PHE A 186 -10.83 16.16 -10.33
C PHE A 186 -10.10 14.81 -10.32
N LYS A 187 -8.77 14.82 -10.52
CA LYS A 187 -7.94 13.60 -10.43
C LYS A 187 -7.93 13.04 -9.01
N PHE A 188 -7.75 13.91 -8.02
CA PHE A 188 -7.80 13.52 -6.61
C PHE A 188 -9.21 13.13 -6.16
N GLU A 189 -10.26 13.81 -6.63
CA GLU A 189 -11.66 13.42 -6.38
C GLU A 189 -12.00 12.03 -6.94
N SER A 190 -11.40 11.66 -8.09
CA SER A 190 -11.56 10.32 -8.66
C SER A 190 -10.86 9.25 -7.81
N LEU A 191 -9.66 9.53 -7.29
CA LEU A 191 -8.99 8.64 -6.33
C LEU A 191 -9.76 8.55 -5.02
N LEU A 192 -10.36 9.65 -4.54
CA LEU A 192 -11.16 9.67 -3.32
C LEU A 192 -12.35 8.70 -3.41
N LYS A 193 -13.08 8.72 -4.54
CA LYS A 193 -14.17 7.76 -4.79
C LYS A 193 -13.69 6.32 -4.75
N PHE A 194 -12.51 6.04 -5.32
CA PHE A 194 -11.93 4.70 -5.31
C PHE A 194 -11.52 4.27 -3.90
N VAL A 195 -10.89 5.15 -3.12
CA VAL A 195 -10.54 4.88 -1.71
C VAL A 195 -11.78 4.57 -0.87
N ASN A 196 -12.86 5.36 -1.02
CA ASN A 196 -14.11 5.10 -0.32
C ASN A 196 -14.71 3.74 -0.68
N TYR A 197 -14.66 3.34 -1.95
CA TYR A 197 -15.04 1.99 -2.36
C TYR A 197 -14.15 0.90 -1.71
N LEU A 198 -12.85 1.14 -1.54
CA LEU A 198 -11.94 0.18 -0.86
C LEU A 198 -12.21 0.07 0.65
N PHE A 199 -12.75 1.12 1.28
CA PHE A 199 -13.24 1.03 2.67
C PHE A 199 -14.43 0.06 2.76
N GLU A 200 -15.37 0.13 1.83
CA GLU A 200 -16.56 -0.73 1.79
C GLU A 200 -16.24 -2.20 1.47
N ASN A 201 -15.13 -2.47 0.76
CA ASN A 201 -14.83 -3.81 0.22
C ASN A 201 -13.64 -4.52 0.89
N ASN A 202 -13.19 -4.07 2.07
CA ASN A 202 -12.15 -4.73 2.86
C ASN A 202 -10.92 -5.19 2.06
N SER A 203 -10.26 -4.24 1.39
CA SER A 203 -9.03 -4.52 0.63
C SER A 203 -7.86 -4.89 1.55
N LEU A 204 -7.04 -5.85 1.10
CA LEU A 204 -5.80 -6.25 1.78
C LEU A 204 -4.83 -5.07 1.90
N GLU A 205 -4.30 -4.86 3.10
CA GLU A 205 -3.22 -3.91 3.39
C GLU A 205 -1.86 -4.63 3.41
N TYR A 206 -0.89 -4.09 2.69
CA TYR A 206 0.49 -4.58 2.69
C TYR A 206 1.32 -3.76 3.68
N LYS A 207 2.09 -4.47 4.51
CA LYS A 207 3.08 -3.87 5.42
C LYS A 207 4.49 -4.16 4.95
N ASP A 208 5.37 -3.17 5.06
CA ASP A 208 6.80 -3.35 4.82
C ASP A 208 7.44 -3.90 6.09
N LEU A 209 7.98 -5.12 6.02
CA LEU A 209 8.62 -5.75 7.17
C LEU A 209 10.12 -5.44 7.26
N ARG A 210 10.72 -4.83 6.23
CA ARG A 210 12.18 -4.64 6.16
C ARG A 210 12.71 -3.78 7.32
N ASP A 211 11.98 -2.75 7.71
CA ASP A 211 12.36 -1.90 8.85
C ASP A 211 12.04 -2.55 10.21
N SER A 212 11.01 -3.38 10.30
CA SER A 212 10.67 -4.09 11.54
C SER A 212 11.50 -5.35 11.78
N GLU A 213 12.15 -5.89 10.75
CA GLU A 213 13.15 -6.96 10.83
C GLU A 213 14.50 -6.49 11.40
N ILE A 214 14.84 -5.21 11.20
CA ILE A 214 16.06 -4.63 11.76
C ILE A 214 15.85 -4.46 13.26
N LYS A 215 16.71 -5.09 14.06
CA LYS A 215 16.71 -4.87 15.52
C LYS A 215 17.10 -3.43 15.80
N LYS A 216 16.17 -2.67 16.38
CA LYS A 216 16.38 -1.28 16.74
C LYS A 216 16.88 -1.17 18.18
N THR A 217 17.82 -0.27 18.40
CA THR A 217 18.28 0.09 19.75
C THR A 217 17.31 1.11 20.33
N SER A 218 16.83 0.89 21.56
CA SER A 218 15.98 1.87 22.24
C SER A 218 16.71 3.21 22.35
N ASN A 219 16.03 4.29 21.99
CA ASN A 219 16.53 5.63 22.24
C ASN A 219 16.42 5.89 23.74
N LYS A 220 17.52 6.33 24.36
CA LYS A 220 17.48 6.75 25.77
C LYS A 220 16.52 7.93 25.90
N LEU A 221 15.59 7.86 26.84
CA LEU A 221 14.67 8.95 27.10
C LEU A 221 15.42 10.16 27.65
N ASN A 222 15.25 11.31 26.98
CA ASN A 222 15.77 12.59 27.44
C ASN A 222 14.61 13.50 27.84
N LEU A 223 14.76 14.22 28.95
CA LEU A 223 13.83 15.23 29.46
C LEU A 223 13.48 16.27 28.39
N ASP A 224 14.44 16.63 27.53
CA ASP A 224 14.22 17.61 26.46
C ASP A 224 13.15 17.17 25.45
N ASN A 225 12.85 15.87 25.37
CA ASN A 225 11.87 15.30 24.45
C ASN A 225 10.49 15.13 25.08
N LEU A 226 10.33 15.49 26.35
CA LEU A 226 9.15 15.24 27.15
C LEU A 226 8.49 16.54 27.62
N THR A 227 7.19 16.45 27.90
CA THR A 227 6.38 17.47 28.56
C THR A 227 5.80 16.84 29.81
N LEU A 228 6.07 17.42 30.97
CA LEU A 228 5.50 16.98 32.25
C LEU A 228 4.08 17.55 32.39
N SER A 229 3.15 16.78 32.94
CA SER A 229 1.82 17.27 33.30
C SER A 229 1.88 18.33 34.41
N GLU A 230 0.81 19.12 34.53
CA GLU A 230 0.69 20.13 35.58
C GLU A 230 0.78 19.52 37.00
N GLU A 231 0.29 18.30 37.16
CA GLU A 231 0.37 17.55 38.42
C GLU A 231 1.74 16.91 38.70
N GLY A 232 2.64 16.93 37.73
CA GLY A 232 4.02 16.45 37.87
C GLY A 232 4.18 14.93 37.94
N ASN A 233 3.13 14.16 37.66
CA ASN A 233 3.05 12.70 37.81
C ASN A 233 2.76 11.97 36.49
N SER A 234 2.81 12.67 35.36
CA SER A 234 2.77 12.04 34.04
C SER A 234 3.62 12.80 33.03
N ILE A 235 4.10 12.08 32.02
CA ILE A 235 4.89 12.61 30.91
C ILE A 235 4.18 12.36 29.60
N LYS A 236 4.32 13.31 28.68
CA LYS A 236 3.94 13.17 27.27
C LYS A 236 5.14 13.43 26.39
N PHE A 237 5.19 12.80 25.22
CA PHE A 237 6.23 13.09 24.24
C PHE A 237 5.88 14.33 23.44
N LYS A 238 6.89 15.14 23.15
CA LYS A 238 6.74 16.25 22.19
C LYS A 238 6.37 15.71 20.81
N GLU A 239 5.68 16.55 20.03
CA GLU A 239 5.32 16.22 18.65
C GLU A 239 6.56 15.83 17.82
N ASN A 240 6.41 14.83 16.95
CA ASN A 240 7.45 14.27 16.08
C ASN A 240 8.56 13.46 16.77
N GLN A 241 8.50 13.24 18.09
CA GLN A 241 9.45 12.35 18.75
C GLN A 241 9.24 10.90 18.33
N GLN A 242 10.35 10.19 18.16
CA GLN A 242 10.37 8.78 17.78
C GLN A 242 10.70 7.92 19.00
N ILE A 243 9.81 6.96 19.28
CA ILE A 243 9.98 6.01 20.36
C ILE A 243 9.98 4.62 19.74
N ILE A 244 10.76 3.71 20.31
CA ILE A 244 10.86 2.34 19.83
C ILE A 244 10.27 1.42 20.89
N ILE A 245 9.15 0.79 20.57
CA ILE A 245 8.42 -0.13 21.45
C ILE A 245 8.07 -1.38 20.65
N LEU A 246 8.28 -2.58 21.21
CA LEU A 246 8.10 -3.88 20.51
C LEU A 246 8.82 -3.95 19.14
N ASN A 247 10.00 -3.33 19.05
CA ASN A 247 10.81 -3.14 17.85
C ASN A 247 10.10 -2.35 16.73
N LYS A 248 9.06 -1.57 17.07
CA LYS A 248 8.33 -0.68 16.14
C LYS A 248 8.69 0.76 16.44
N THR A 249 8.97 1.52 15.38
CA THR A 249 9.17 2.97 15.50
C THR A 249 7.80 3.63 15.53
N ILE A 250 7.47 4.24 16.66
CA ILE A 250 6.25 5.00 16.87
C ILE A 250 6.58 6.49 16.79
N ILE A 251 5.79 7.22 16.03
CA ILE A 251 5.88 8.68 15.92
C ILE A 251 4.59 9.26 16.48
N GLN A 252 4.66 10.02 17.57
CA GLN A 252 3.48 10.49 18.33
C GLN A 252 2.35 11.07 17.44
N LYS A 253 2.69 11.90 16.45
CA LYS A 253 1.70 12.54 15.56
C LYS A 253 0.94 11.59 14.63
N GLU A 254 1.42 10.35 14.49
CA GLU A 254 0.84 9.36 13.58
C GLU A 254 -0.16 8.45 14.29
N LEU A 255 -0.24 8.52 15.63
CA LEU A 255 -1.19 7.76 16.43
C LEU A 255 -2.57 8.45 16.46
N LEU A 256 -3.61 7.64 16.63
CA LEU A 256 -4.98 8.13 16.87
C LEU A 256 -5.13 8.64 18.31
N GLU A 257 -4.47 7.96 19.27
CA GLU A 257 -4.44 8.30 20.68
C GLU A 257 -3.02 8.66 21.13
N GLU A 258 -2.90 9.56 22.12
CA GLU A 258 -1.59 9.92 22.66
C GLU A 258 -1.04 8.80 23.55
N LEU A 259 0.27 8.52 23.43
CA LEU A 259 0.96 7.71 24.43
C LEU A 259 0.91 8.40 25.79
N ASP A 260 0.45 7.68 26.81
CA ASP A 260 0.25 8.23 28.16
C ASP A 260 1.06 7.45 29.19
N PHE A 261 2.04 8.12 29.82
CA PHE A 261 2.94 7.50 30.78
C PHE A 261 2.84 8.23 32.12
N SER A 262 2.32 7.53 33.14
CA SER A 262 2.12 8.04 34.50
C SER A 262 3.00 7.32 35.51
N PHE A 263 3.26 7.98 36.63
CA PHE A 263 4.01 7.43 37.75
C PHE A 263 3.51 7.99 39.07
N HIS A 264 3.60 7.19 40.12
CA HIS A 264 3.18 7.60 41.45
C HIS A 264 4.00 8.79 41.96
N LYS A 265 3.35 9.72 42.68
CA LYS A 265 3.95 10.99 43.15
C LYS A 265 5.15 10.80 44.10
N SER A 266 5.28 9.63 44.73
CA SER A 266 6.43 9.30 45.57
C SER A 266 7.70 8.95 44.77
N ILE A 267 7.58 8.71 43.47
CA ILE A 267 8.68 8.29 42.59
C ILE A 267 9.28 9.51 41.92
N SER A 268 10.61 9.60 41.93
CA SER A 268 11.30 10.67 41.22
C SER A 268 11.23 10.46 39.70
N LEU A 269 11.11 11.55 38.94
CA LEU A 269 11.10 11.51 37.47
C LEU A 269 12.32 10.75 36.91
N ASN A 270 13.51 10.94 37.48
CA ASN A 270 14.71 10.23 37.03
C ASN A 270 14.62 8.72 37.23
N GLN A 271 14.07 8.28 38.36
CA GLN A 271 13.84 6.85 38.63
C GLN A 271 12.81 6.28 37.66
N PHE A 272 11.72 7.01 37.40
CA PHE A 272 10.71 6.60 36.42
C PHE A 272 11.31 6.44 35.01
N LEU A 273 12.12 7.41 34.55
CA LEU A 273 12.77 7.33 33.24
C LEU A 273 13.73 6.14 33.12
N GLN A 274 14.46 5.80 34.20
CA GLN A 274 15.32 4.61 34.22
C GLN A 274 14.52 3.31 34.08
N ILE A 275 13.40 3.21 34.82
CA ILE A 275 12.51 2.04 34.76
C ILE A 275 11.90 1.92 33.35
N LEU A 276 11.47 3.04 32.75
CA LEU A 276 10.96 3.07 31.38
C LEU A 276 12.02 2.68 30.33
N ASP A 277 13.24 3.21 30.43
CA ASP A 277 14.33 2.85 29.52
C ASP A 277 14.59 1.33 29.55
N ASP A 278 14.69 0.76 30.75
CA ASP A 278 14.88 -0.68 30.97
C ASP A 278 13.71 -1.52 30.44
N TYR A 279 12.49 -1.00 30.58
CA TYR A 279 11.29 -1.63 30.06
C TYR A 279 11.24 -1.60 28.53
N PHE A 280 11.62 -0.49 27.90
CA PHE A 280 11.72 -0.39 26.43
C PHE A 280 12.81 -1.31 25.86
N ILE A 281 13.93 -1.47 26.56
CA ILE A 281 14.96 -2.45 26.17
C ILE A 281 14.36 -3.88 26.16
N TRP A 282 13.59 -4.23 27.19
CA TRP A 282 12.91 -5.53 27.26
C TRP A 282 11.88 -5.69 26.14
N THR A 283 10.94 -4.75 25.98
CA THR A 283 9.89 -4.86 24.94
C THR A 283 10.48 -4.99 23.54
N ASN A 284 11.60 -4.31 23.24
CA ASN A 284 12.27 -4.41 21.94
C ASN A 284 13.00 -5.74 21.70
N SER A 285 13.13 -6.57 22.73
CA SER A 285 13.76 -7.89 22.67
C SER A 285 12.82 -9.05 23.02
N CYS A 286 11.54 -8.80 23.31
CA CYS A 286 10.60 -9.82 23.82
C CYS A 286 9.88 -10.62 22.72
N SER A 287 10.31 -10.56 21.45
CA SER A 287 9.60 -11.17 20.32
C SER A 287 9.30 -12.66 20.52
N SER A 288 10.26 -13.43 21.03
CA SER A 288 10.06 -14.86 21.32
C SER A 288 9.04 -15.10 22.42
N GLU A 289 9.07 -14.31 23.50
CA GLU A 289 8.10 -14.38 24.60
C GLU A 289 6.69 -14.07 24.08
N PHE A 290 6.57 -13.02 23.27
CA PHE A 290 5.33 -12.59 22.67
C PHE A 290 4.71 -13.66 21.76
N ILE A 291 5.52 -14.22 20.85
CA ILE A 291 5.11 -15.27 19.92
C ILE A 291 4.67 -16.53 20.68
N ASN A 292 5.41 -16.92 21.72
CA ASN A 292 5.08 -18.08 22.54
C ASN A 292 3.76 -17.86 23.28
N HIS A 293 3.60 -16.71 23.95
CA HIS A 293 2.37 -16.38 24.67
C HIS A 293 1.13 -16.40 23.76
N TYR A 294 1.25 -15.86 22.54
CA TYR A 294 0.19 -15.94 21.53
C TYR A 294 -0.11 -17.39 21.14
N ASN A 295 0.92 -18.16 20.80
CA ASN A 295 0.79 -19.53 20.32
C ASN A 295 0.23 -20.50 21.36
N ASP A 296 0.58 -20.31 22.63
CA ASP A 296 0.06 -21.09 23.76
C ASP A 296 -1.45 -20.84 23.97
N ASN A 297 -1.94 -19.65 23.61
CA ASN A 297 -3.35 -19.28 23.69
C ASN A 297 -4.09 -19.42 22.35
N PHE A 298 -3.42 -19.90 21.29
CA PHE A 298 -3.94 -19.90 19.93
C PHE A 298 -5.30 -20.60 19.79
N ALA A 299 -5.50 -21.76 20.42
CA ALA A 299 -6.75 -22.50 20.33
C ALA A 299 -7.96 -21.73 20.91
N LYS A 300 -7.74 -20.91 21.95
CA LYS A 300 -8.79 -20.04 22.52
C LYS A 300 -9.12 -18.88 21.58
N ILE A 301 -8.12 -18.39 20.86
CA ILE A 301 -8.26 -17.32 19.88
C ILE A 301 -9.03 -17.86 18.68
N GLU A 302 -8.57 -18.95 18.05
CA GLU A 302 -9.23 -19.63 16.93
C GLU A 302 -10.72 -19.92 17.22
N GLY A 303 -11.03 -20.44 18.41
CA GLY A 303 -12.41 -20.73 18.82
C GLY A 303 -13.34 -19.51 18.94
N ARG A 304 -12.81 -18.28 19.06
CA ARG A 304 -13.60 -17.03 19.09
C ARG A 304 -13.89 -16.47 17.70
N PHE A 305 -13.05 -16.79 16.71
CA PHE A 305 -13.04 -16.12 15.41
C PHE A 305 -13.58 -16.96 14.25
N GLY A 306 -13.92 -18.23 14.48
CA GLY A 306 -14.55 -19.09 13.47
C GLY A 306 -13.68 -19.22 12.21
N ASP A 307 -14.26 -18.92 11.04
CA ASP A 307 -13.63 -19.09 9.72
C ASP A 307 -12.58 -18.02 9.33
N LEU A 308 -12.23 -17.10 10.24
CA LEU A 308 -11.15 -16.15 9.97
C LEU A 308 -9.81 -16.89 9.82
N PRO A 309 -8.94 -16.48 8.88
CA PRO A 309 -7.63 -17.10 8.70
C PRO A 309 -6.71 -16.74 9.88
N CYS A 310 -6.89 -17.42 11.00
CA CYS A 310 -6.00 -17.38 12.14
C CYS A 310 -4.86 -18.37 11.92
N LYS A 311 -3.63 -17.94 12.18
CA LYS A 311 -2.42 -18.76 12.06
C LYS A 311 -1.59 -18.57 13.31
N LYS A 312 -0.85 -19.62 13.69
CA LYS A 312 0.17 -19.50 14.71
C LYS A 312 1.13 -18.35 14.36
N ALA A 313 1.49 -17.57 15.37
CA ALA A 313 2.44 -16.49 15.25
C ALA A 313 3.83 -17.03 14.92
N ASP A 314 4.50 -16.32 14.04
CA ASP A 314 5.91 -16.45 13.71
C ASP A 314 6.58 -15.08 13.80
N ILE A 315 7.85 -14.99 13.38
CA ILE A 315 8.57 -13.73 13.42
C ILE A 315 7.96 -12.68 12.48
N ASN A 316 7.39 -13.10 11.35
CA ASN A 316 6.76 -12.19 10.38
C ASN A 316 5.49 -11.58 10.98
N TRP A 317 4.71 -12.38 11.71
CA TRP A 317 3.59 -11.88 12.49
C TRP A 317 4.02 -10.80 13.48
N PHE A 318 5.03 -11.07 14.31
CA PHE A 318 5.54 -10.09 15.28
C PHE A 318 6.06 -8.82 14.60
N ASN A 319 6.78 -8.97 13.48
CA ASN A 319 7.30 -7.86 12.69
C ASN A 319 6.19 -7.04 12.02
N GLY A 320 5.05 -7.66 11.71
CA GLY A 320 3.90 -7.04 11.07
C GLY A 320 2.89 -6.40 12.02
N LEU A 321 3.04 -6.57 13.34
CA LEU A 321 2.18 -5.91 14.34
C LEU A 321 2.24 -4.39 14.22
N SER A 322 1.09 -3.73 14.38
CA SER A 322 1.00 -2.26 14.46
C SER A 322 0.49 -1.86 15.82
N ILE A 323 1.17 -0.94 16.48
CA ILE A 323 0.77 -0.41 17.79
C ILE A 323 -0.08 0.81 17.56
N ASP A 324 -1.26 0.84 18.16
CA ASP A 324 -2.19 1.96 18.10
C ASP A 324 -2.13 2.83 19.35
N ASN A 325 -2.10 2.20 20.53
CA ASN A 325 -1.99 2.90 21.81
C ASN A 325 -1.03 2.17 22.76
N VAL A 326 -0.33 2.92 23.60
CA VAL A 326 0.43 2.43 24.76
C VAL A 326 0.20 3.34 25.95
N THR A 327 -0.24 2.75 27.06
CA THR A 327 -0.31 3.39 28.36
C THR A 327 0.60 2.65 29.33
N LEU A 328 1.43 3.40 30.08
CA LEU A 328 2.33 2.84 31.10
C LEU A 328 2.10 3.57 32.42
N ASP A 329 1.89 2.82 33.49
CA ASP A 329 1.63 3.36 34.82
C ASP A 329 2.56 2.70 35.84
N LEU A 330 3.37 3.50 36.54
CA LEU A 330 4.28 3.04 37.59
C LEU A 330 3.68 3.29 38.97
N ASP A 331 3.36 2.22 39.68
CA ASP A 331 2.78 2.30 41.03
C ASP A 331 3.83 2.61 42.12
N GLU A 332 3.38 2.87 43.34
CA GLU A 332 4.23 3.21 44.49
C GLU A 332 5.22 2.10 44.91
N GLU A 333 4.97 0.85 44.50
CA GLU A 333 5.83 -0.31 44.76
C GLU A 333 6.88 -0.52 43.65
N ASN A 334 6.91 0.37 42.65
CA ASN A 334 7.69 0.27 41.41
C ASN A 334 7.24 -0.86 40.47
N ASN A 335 5.99 -1.28 40.53
CA ASN A 335 5.42 -2.14 39.50
C ASN A 335 4.98 -1.30 38.30
N LEU A 336 5.55 -1.59 37.14
CA LEU A 336 5.19 -0.94 35.89
C LEU A 336 4.09 -1.75 35.20
N LEU A 337 2.87 -1.22 35.18
CA LEU A 337 1.74 -1.76 34.43
C LEU A 337 1.75 -1.18 33.02
N GLY A 338 1.63 -2.04 32.02
CA GLY A 338 1.50 -1.60 30.63
C GLY A 338 0.23 -2.10 29.97
N TYR A 339 -0.40 -1.23 29.18
CA TYR A 339 -1.56 -1.51 28.37
C TYR A 339 -1.27 -1.14 26.93
N TYR A 340 -1.61 -2.04 26.02
CA TYR A 340 -1.30 -1.90 24.60
C TYR A 340 -2.51 -2.26 23.76
N THR A 341 -2.80 -1.43 22.78
CA THR A 341 -3.71 -1.75 21.69
C THR A 341 -2.89 -2.06 20.44
N ILE A 342 -3.01 -3.28 19.92
CA ILE A 342 -2.16 -3.78 18.84
C ILE A 342 -3.02 -4.42 17.75
N TYR A 343 -2.88 -3.95 16.51
CA TYR A 343 -3.49 -4.57 15.34
C TYR A 343 -2.71 -5.80 14.88
N ASP A 344 -3.44 -6.87 14.60
CA ASP A 344 -2.88 -8.13 14.11
C ASP A 344 -2.32 -7.96 12.69
N TYR A 345 -1.24 -8.69 12.38
CA TYR A 345 -0.70 -8.76 11.04
C TYR A 345 -1.55 -9.62 10.11
N TYR A 346 -2.05 -10.76 10.59
CA TYR A 346 -2.78 -11.73 9.77
C TYR A 346 -4.25 -11.37 9.57
N ASN A 347 -4.82 -10.54 10.45
CA ASN A 347 -6.20 -10.11 10.37
C ASN A 347 -6.29 -8.59 10.56
N LEU A 348 -6.44 -7.86 9.44
CA LEU A 348 -6.28 -6.40 9.39
C LEU A 348 -7.41 -5.59 10.06
N ASN A 349 -8.52 -6.23 10.42
CA ASN A 349 -9.65 -5.59 11.10
C ASN A 349 -9.82 -6.09 12.53
N VAL A 350 -8.84 -6.82 13.06
CA VAL A 350 -8.87 -7.27 14.44
C VAL A 350 -7.52 -6.97 15.07
N GLY A 351 -7.54 -6.86 16.38
CA GLY A 351 -6.33 -6.70 17.15
C GLY A 351 -6.46 -7.40 18.47
N PHE A 352 -5.60 -7.01 19.39
CA PHE A 352 -5.66 -7.48 20.74
C PHE A 352 -5.19 -6.39 21.69
N GLU A 353 -5.78 -6.42 22.87
CA GLU A 353 -5.34 -5.69 24.03
C GLU A 353 -4.31 -6.55 24.78
N MET A 354 -3.10 -6.04 24.93
CA MET A 354 -2.07 -6.69 25.71
C MET A 354 -1.85 -5.95 27.03
N LYS A 355 -1.80 -6.71 28.12
CA LYS A 355 -1.42 -6.22 29.44
C LYS A 355 -0.07 -6.81 29.86
N THR A 356 0.80 -5.95 30.35
CA THR A 356 2.09 -6.32 30.92
C THR A 356 2.18 -5.88 32.39
N LEU A 357 3.03 -6.57 33.13
CA LEU A 357 3.44 -6.18 34.48
C LEU A 357 4.95 -6.36 34.57
N ASN A 358 5.67 -5.28 34.86
CA ASN A 358 7.11 -5.22 34.86
C ASN A 358 7.69 -5.69 33.52
N LYS A 359 8.30 -6.88 33.44
CA LYS A 359 8.90 -7.40 32.20
C LYS A 359 8.28 -8.74 31.80
N SER A 360 6.96 -8.84 31.97
CA SER A 360 6.19 -10.05 31.69
C SER A 360 4.85 -9.70 31.04
N ILE A 361 4.44 -10.53 30.10
CA ILE A 361 3.11 -10.46 29.48
C ILE A 361 2.10 -11.21 30.37
N ILE A 362 1.10 -10.49 30.88
CA ILE A 362 0.08 -11.03 31.79
C ILE A 362 -1.14 -11.54 31.02
N SER A 363 -1.57 -10.81 29.99
CA SER A 363 -2.69 -11.22 29.16
C SER A 363 -2.62 -10.64 27.76
N MET A 364 -3.13 -11.39 26.79
CA MET A 364 -3.49 -10.90 25.46
C MET A 364 -4.96 -11.25 25.20
N ILE A 365 -5.80 -10.24 25.04
CA ILE A 365 -7.23 -10.40 24.80
C ILE A 365 -7.53 -9.91 23.40
N TYR A 366 -7.88 -10.83 22.52
CA TYR A 366 -8.27 -10.50 21.16
C TYR A 366 -9.63 -9.80 21.13
N ASN A 367 -9.68 -8.70 20.39
CA ASN A 367 -10.87 -7.87 20.23
C ASN A 367 -11.16 -7.69 18.71
N PRO A 368 -12.28 -8.25 18.19
CA PRO A 368 -12.70 -8.07 16.80
C PRO A 368 -13.16 -6.65 16.47
N ASP A 369 -13.52 -5.85 17.46
CA ASP A 369 -14.22 -4.57 17.30
C ASP A 369 -13.32 -3.36 17.59
N LEU A 370 -11.99 -3.52 17.47
CA LEU A 370 -10.98 -2.48 17.72
C LEU A 370 -10.99 -1.33 16.71
#